data_AF-A0AAD9W3P3-F1
#
_entry.id   AF-A0AAD9W3P3-F1
#
_cell.length_a   1.000
_cell.length_b   1.000
_cell.length_c   1.000
_cell.angle_alpha   90.00
_cell.angle_beta   90.00
_cell.angle_gamma   90.00
#
_symmetry.space_group_name_H-M   'P 1'
#
loop_
_entity.id
_entity.type
_entity.pdbx_description
1 polymer ?
#
loop_
_entity_poly.entity_id
_entity_poly.type
_entity_poly.pdbx_seq_one_letter_code
_entity_poly.pdbx_strand_id
1 'polypeptide(L)'
;MQPRFTSSRSLNHLRRLSPTPFPLPRPHQHRLLSRTTALKMKESEIKRNPHPDFKKVEASRPAWDRDAEGFKYTQTASPSWRLGSGANDLASEQQRQQKHVTIDPYGEGRAPVNNYKLLISAIVPRPIAFVSTVSPDGKTTNLAPFSYFQVISHDPPLFVIGFASSLAGAAAAKHTLHNLAETRECTVNIISEHFAEAANSTSVNAPYGASEWAVSGLTPAYDCQTVKPARVKEAIFSIEGKLESVREFESRSKPGTKNATMVVVEGTRFWVREDAINEDKNLIDPSVLRPISRLGGITYGRTIEGFELPRPDFNKDLGGPEAYQKLEAERKGKDDSNVDGKI
;
A
#
# COMPACT_ATOMS: atom_id res chain seq x y z
N MET A 1 -78.77 -34.93 29.04
CA MET A 1 -79.10 -36.02 28.10
C MET A 1 -77.89 -36.31 27.23
N GLN A 2 -77.27 -37.48 27.42
CA GLN A 2 -76.48 -38.16 26.39
C GLN A 2 -77.44 -39.11 25.64
N PRO A 3 -77.18 -39.50 24.37
CA PRO A 3 -76.23 -40.59 24.13
C PRO A 3 -75.33 -40.48 22.88
N ARG A 4 -74.27 -41.29 22.96
CA ARG A 4 -73.26 -41.69 21.96
C ARG A 4 -73.82 -42.73 20.98
N PHE A 5 -72.99 -43.14 20.00
CA PHE A 5 -72.74 -44.47 19.39
C PHE A 5 -72.23 -44.20 17.93
N THR A 6 -71.16 -44.76 17.32
CA THR A 6 -70.23 -45.86 17.64
C THR A 6 -69.07 -45.98 16.63
N SER A 7 -67.88 -46.39 17.13
CA SER A 7 -66.94 -47.44 16.60
C SER A 7 -66.22 -47.27 15.23
N SER A 8 -65.03 -47.81 14.95
CA SER A 8 -63.98 -48.53 15.68
C SER A 8 -62.69 -48.61 14.82
N ARG A 9 -61.60 -49.08 15.44
CA ARG A 9 -60.16 -49.15 15.10
C ARG A 9 -59.75 -49.70 13.72
N SER A 10 -58.56 -49.30 13.22
CA SER A 10 -57.37 -50.17 13.02
C SER A 10 -56.11 -49.41 12.55
N LEU A 11 -54.94 -50.00 12.83
CA LEU A 11 -53.55 -49.52 12.69
C LEU A 11 -53.01 -49.49 11.25
N ASN A 12 -52.05 -48.60 10.93
CA ASN A 12 -50.65 -48.96 10.64
C ASN A 12 -49.77 -47.80 10.10
N HIS A 13 -48.51 -47.83 10.55
CA HIS A 13 -47.23 -47.38 9.97
C HIS A 13 -47.13 -46.12 9.09
N LEU A 14 -46.26 -45.18 9.52
CA LEU A 14 -45.17 -44.66 8.67
C LEU A 14 -44.04 -44.04 9.52
N ARG A 15 -42.81 -44.44 9.20
CA ARG A 15 -41.54 -44.18 9.87
C ARG A 15 -41.17 -42.69 9.89
N ARG A 16 -40.67 -42.21 11.03
CA ARG A 16 -39.83 -41.01 11.14
C ARG A 16 -38.38 -41.37 10.85
N LEU A 17 -37.73 -40.66 9.93
CA LEU A 17 -36.28 -40.69 9.75
C LEU A 17 -35.66 -39.54 10.56
N SER A 18 -34.74 -39.88 11.46
CA SER A 18 -33.89 -38.96 12.23
C SER A 18 -32.61 -38.61 11.45
N PRO A 19 -32.05 -37.40 11.61
CA PRO A 19 -30.78 -37.03 10.98
C PRO A 19 -29.59 -37.59 11.77
N THR A 20 -28.62 -38.14 11.05
CA THR A 20 -27.36 -38.68 11.56
C THR A 20 -26.36 -37.56 11.93
N PRO A 21 -25.61 -37.68 13.04
CA PRO A 21 -24.56 -36.74 13.39
C PRO A 21 -23.22 -37.09 12.72
N PHE A 22 -22.52 -36.07 12.23
CA PHE A 22 -21.15 -36.14 11.70
C PHE A 22 -20.13 -36.54 12.81
N PRO A 23 -19.11 -37.37 12.53
CA PRO A 23 -18.14 -37.78 13.52
C PRO A 23 -17.00 -36.75 13.69
N LEU A 24 -16.64 -36.45 14.94
CA LEU A 24 -15.45 -35.66 15.30
C LEU A 24 -14.16 -36.46 15.07
N PRO A 25 -13.05 -35.82 14.63
CA PRO A 25 -11.76 -36.49 14.49
C PRO A 25 -11.08 -36.74 15.85
N ARG A 26 -10.43 -37.90 15.98
CA ARG A 26 -9.72 -38.36 17.19
C ARG A 26 -8.39 -37.61 17.40
N PRO A 27 -7.89 -37.48 18.64
CA PRO A 27 -6.64 -36.79 18.93
C PRO A 27 -5.43 -37.64 18.51
N HIS A 28 -4.55 -37.08 17.68
CA HIS A 28 -3.23 -37.66 17.40
C HIS A 28 -2.27 -37.41 18.57
N GLN A 29 -1.61 -38.47 19.01
CA GLN A 29 -0.59 -38.45 20.06
C GLN A 29 0.57 -37.52 19.70
N HIS A 30 0.89 -36.57 20.58
CA HIS A 30 2.04 -35.70 20.47
C HIS A 30 3.34 -36.49 20.70
N ARG A 31 4.14 -36.66 19.63
CA ARG A 31 5.55 -37.02 19.74
C ARG A 31 6.34 -35.73 19.99
N LEU A 32 6.92 -35.59 21.19
CA LEU A 32 7.85 -34.50 21.52
C LEU A 32 9.05 -34.53 20.57
N LEU A 33 9.15 -33.53 19.70
CA LEU A 33 10.36 -33.24 18.93
C LEU A 33 10.97 -31.95 19.49
N SER A 34 12.07 -32.15 20.22
CA SER A 34 13.25 -31.30 20.40
C SER A 34 13.13 -29.84 19.96
N ARG A 35 13.26 -28.92 20.94
CA ARG A 35 13.49 -27.48 20.75
C ARG A 35 14.78 -27.26 19.94
N THR A 36 14.66 -27.03 18.64
CA THR A 36 15.73 -26.39 17.87
C THR A 36 15.58 -24.88 18.05
N THR A 37 16.51 -24.28 18.80
CA THR A 37 16.71 -22.84 18.87
C THR A 37 16.93 -22.29 17.45
N ALA A 38 15.89 -21.69 16.88
CA ALA A 38 16.01 -20.93 15.65
C ALA A 38 16.87 -19.68 15.93
N LEU A 39 18.13 -19.73 15.51
CA LEU A 39 19.01 -18.57 15.44
C LEU A 39 18.31 -17.47 14.61
N LYS A 40 17.91 -16.38 15.26
CA LYS A 40 17.44 -15.17 14.58
C LYS A 40 18.63 -14.57 13.83
N MET A 41 18.64 -14.68 12.50
CA MET A 41 19.60 -13.93 11.67
C MET A 41 19.43 -12.43 11.92
N LYS A 42 20.54 -11.68 11.98
CA LYS A 42 20.49 -10.23 12.16
C LYS A 42 19.90 -9.57 10.91
N GLU A 43 19.11 -8.51 11.07
CA GLU A 43 18.48 -7.76 9.98
C GLU A 43 19.50 -7.34 8.89
N SER A 44 20.73 -7.00 9.30
CA SER A 44 21.85 -6.61 8.44
C SER A 44 22.34 -7.72 7.50
N GLU A 45 22.06 -8.99 7.79
CA GLU A 45 22.49 -10.15 6.99
C GLU A 45 21.46 -10.52 5.92
N ILE A 46 20.24 -9.97 6.01
CA ILE A 46 19.17 -10.22 5.04
C ILE A 46 19.40 -9.34 3.80
N LYS A 47 20.03 -9.91 2.76
CA LYS A 47 20.18 -9.27 1.44
C LYS A 47 18.83 -9.16 0.73
N ARG A 48 17.98 -8.22 1.16
CA ARG A 48 16.66 -7.95 0.55
C ARG A 48 16.79 -7.55 -0.92
N ASN A 49 17.87 -6.85 -1.27
CA ASN A 49 18.16 -6.47 -2.65
C ASN A 49 19.69 -6.36 -2.85
N PRO A 50 20.36 -7.37 -3.43
CA PRO A 50 21.78 -7.29 -3.71
C PRO A 50 22.03 -6.26 -4.83
N HIS A 51 23.00 -5.38 -4.61
CA HIS A 51 23.45 -4.40 -5.60
C HIS A 51 24.98 -4.47 -5.74
N PRO A 52 25.53 -4.26 -6.94
CA PRO A 52 26.97 -4.05 -7.11
C PRO A 52 27.41 -2.77 -6.38
N ASP A 53 28.71 -2.47 -6.40
CA ASP A 53 29.26 -1.23 -5.82
C ASP A 53 28.47 -0.01 -6.30
N PHE A 54 27.61 0.52 -5.43
CA PHE A 54 26.59 1.48 -5.83
C PHE A 54 27.19 2.79 -6.27
N LYS A 55 28.36 3.19 -5.73
CA LYS A 55 29.03 4.43 -6.14
C LYS A 55 29.57 4.34 -7.56
N LYS A 56 30.00 3.17 -8.01
CA LYS A 56 30.36 2.94 -9.43
C LYS A 56 29.14 3.00 -10.34
N VAL A 57 28.02 2.41 -9.92
CA VAL A 57 26.75 2.46 -10.68
C VAL A 57 26.21 3.89 -10.76
N GLU A 58 26.28 4.64 -9.67
CA GLU A 58 25.85 6.04 -9.62
C GLU A 58 26.71 6.91 -10.55
N ALA A 59 28.04 6.75 -10.51
CA ALA A 59 28.96 7.49 -11.36
C ALA A 59 28.82 7.20 -12.87
N SER A 60 28.23 6.05 -13.25
CA SER A 60 27.98 5.71 -14.66
C SER A 60 26.67 6.28 -15.20
N ARG A 61 25.85 6.93 -14.36
CA ARG A 61 24.57 7.51 -14.77
C ARG A 61 24.76 8.97 -15.19
N PRO A 62 23.83 9.53 -15.99
CA PRO A 62 23.79 10.96 -16.23
C PRO A 62 23.78 11.73 -14.89
N ALA A 63 24.44 12.89 -14.88
CA ALA A 63 24.42 13.79 -13.74
C ALA A 63 22.98 14.21 -13.40
N TRP A 64 22.76 14.61 -12.14
CA TRP A 64 21.46 15.13 -11.73
C TRP A 64 21.11 16.38 -12.55
N ASP A 65 19.99 16.30 -13.27
CA ASP A 65 19.45 17.43 -14.01
C ASP A 65 18.78 18.42 -13.06
N ARG A 66 19.54 19.46 -12.69
CA ARG A 66 19.10 20.57 -11.84
C ARG A 66 18.18 21.53 -12.58
N ASP A 67 18.32 21.58 -13.90
CA ASP A 67 17.65 22.53 -14.79
C ASP A 67 16.42 21.94 -15.46
N ALA A 68 16.13 20.65 -15.20
CA ALA A 68 14.88 20.02 -15.55
C ALA A 68 13.75 21.01 -15.28
N GLU A 69 13.11 21.47 -16.37
CA GLU A 69 11.94 22.33 -16.30
C GLU A 69 10.96 21.71 -15.30
N GLY A 70 10.20 22.54 -14.57
CA GLY A 70 9.26 22.08 -13.55
C GLY A 70 8.25 21.04 -14.07
N PHE A 71 7.27 20.69 -13.24
CA PHE A 71 6.28 19.71 -13.67
C PHE A 71 5.61 20.15 -14.98
N LYS A 72 5.73 19.34 -16.03
CA LYS A 72 5.22 19.67 -17.36
C LYS A 72 4.06 18.77 -17.76
N TYR A 73 3.13 19.34 -18.52
CA TYR A 73 2.04 18.59 -19.11
C TYR A 73 2.39 18.16 -20.54
N THR A 74 2.04 16.92 -20.87
CA THR A 74 2.08 16.40 -22.23
C THR A 74 0.67 16.05 -22.70
N GLN A 75 0.51 15.92 -24.03
CA GLN A 75 -0.66 15.27 -24.57
C GLN A 75 -0.69 13.80 -24.17
N THR A 76 -1.88 13.21 -24.14
CA THR A 76 -1.99 11.76 -24.00
C THR A 76 -1.29 11.08 -25.19
N ALA A 77 -0.84 9.85 -25.02
CA ALA A 77 -0.19 9.11 -26.09
C ALA A 77 -1.07 8.91 -27.34
N SER A 78 -2.40 9.02 -27.19
CA SER A 78 -3.35 8.94 -28.30
C SER A 78 -4.49 9.95 -28.07
N PRO A 79 -4.32 11.22 -28.46
CA PRO A 79 -5.33 12.27 -28.25
C PRO A 79 -6.63 12.01 -29.02
N SER A 80 -6.56 11.21 -30.08
CA SER A 80 -7.70 10.80 -30.90
C SER A 80 -8.32 9.46 -30.48
N TRP A 81 -7.95 8.93 -29.31
CA TRP A 81 -8.51 7.68 -28.78
C TRP A 81 -10.03 7.79 -28.60
N ARG A 82 -10.76 6.70 -28.87
CA ARG A 82 -12.24 6.65 -28.75
C ARG A 82 -12.69 5.52 -27.84
N LEU A 83 -13.83 5.72 -27.18
CA LEU A 83 -14.50 4.70 -26.36
C LEU A 83 -14.64 3.38 -27.14
N GLY A 84 -14.27 2.26 -26.51
CA GLY A 84 -14.29 0.94 -27.13
C GLY A 84 -13.10 0.60 -28.04
N SER A 85 -12.15 1.51 -28.26
CA SER A 85 -11.01 1.27 -29.17
C SER A 85 -9.92 0.36 -28.59
N GLY A 86 -9.97 0.03 -27.30
CA GLY A 86 -8.98 -0.82 -26.64
C GLY A 86 -7.72 -0.05 -26.23
N ALA A 87 -6.58 -0.73 -26.19
CA ALA A 87 -5.30 -0.11 -25.84
C ALA A 87 -4.86 0.92 -26.90
N ASN A 88 -4.02 1.88 -26.51
CA ASN A 88 -3.31 2.73 -27.47
C ASN A 88 -2.22 1.93 -28.21
N ASP A 89 -1.50 2.60 -29.10
CA ASP A 89 -0.51 2.04 -30.01
C ASP A 89 0.92 2.00 -29.46
N LEU A 90 1.14 2.38 -28.20
CA LEU A 90 2.48 2.40 -27.59
C LEU A 90 3.11 1.00 -27.48
N ALA A 91 2.30 -0.04 -27.34
CA ALA A 91 2.82 -1.40 -27.36
C ALA A 91 3.23 -1.79 -28.78
N SER A 92 4.46 -2.27 -28.96
CA SER A 92 4.86 -2.95 -30.19
C SER A 92 4.05 -4.22 -30.41
N GLU A 93 4.02 -4.72 -31.64
CA GLU A 93 3.37 -5.99 -31.97
C GLU A 93 3.97 -7.16 -31.17
N GLN A 94 5.30 -7.18 -31.04
CA GLN A 94 5.99 -8.18 -30.23
C GLN A 94 5.54 -8.16 -28.76
N GLN A 95 5.32 -6.97 -28.19
CA GLN A 95 4.82 -6.83 -26.81
C GLN A 95 3.38 -7.34 -26.68
N ARG A 96 2.51 -7.07 -27.65
CA ARG A 96 1.12 -7.56 -27.65
C ARG A 96 1.01 -9.09 -27.73
N GLN A 97 2.00 -9.74 -28.32
CA GLN A 97 2.04 -11.21 -28.44
C GLN A 97 2.59 -11.90 -27.18
N GLN A 98 3.16 -11.16 -26.22
CA GLN A 98 3.66 -11.75 -24.98
C GLN A 98 2.51 -12.31 -24.14
N LYS A 99 2.73 -13.49 -23.55
CA LYS A 99 1.74 -14.15 -22.70
C LYS A 99 2.01 -13.84 -21.23
N HIS A 100 0.93 -13.74 -20.45
CA HIS A 100 1.05 -13.68 -19.00
C HIS A 100 1.64 -14.97 -18.44
N VAL A 101 2.44 -14.83 -17.39
CA VAL A 101 2.93 -15.94 -16.58
C VAL A 101 2.17 -15.93 -15.25
N THR A 102 1.56 -17.06 -14.91
CA THR A 102 0.89 -17.23 -13.62
C THR A 102 1.92 -17.40 -12.52
N ILE A 103 1.80 -16.62 -11.44
CA ILE A 103 2.64 -16.72 -10.26
C ILE A 103 1.75 -16.95 -9.04
N ASP A 104 1.83 -18.13 -8.45
CA ASP A 104 1.20 -18.41 -7.16
C ASP A 104 2.07 -17.82 -6.03
N PRO A 105 1.57 -16.86 -5.23
CA PRO A 105 2.33 -16.31 -4.10
C PRO A 105 2.67 -17.35 -3.03
N TYR A 106 1.99 -18.50 -3.01
CA TYR A 106 2.19 -19.61 -2.07
C TYR A 106 2.70 -20.90 -2.75
N GLY A 107 3.10 -20.81 -4.02
CA GLY A 107 3.59 -21.95 -4.77
C GLY A 107 4.81 -22.62 -4.12
N GLU A 108 4.98 -23.92 -4.38
CA GLU A 108 6.06 -24.71 -3.80
C GLU A 108 7.44 -24.07 -4.02
N GLY A 109 8.26 -24.02 -2.96
CA GLY A 109 9.60 -23.42 -3.01
C GLY A 109 9.67 -21.88 -3.06
N ARG A 110 8.53 -21.18 -3.11
CA ARG A 110 8.51 -19.72 -3.19
C ARG A 110 8.62 -19.06 -1.80
N ALA A 111 9.75 -18.40 -1.53
CA ALA A 111 9.92 -17.63 -0.31
C ALA A 111 9.12 -16.30 -0.32
N PRO A 112 8.57 -15.84 0.83
CA PRO A 112 7.83 -14.57 0.92
C PRO A 112 8.62 -13.33 0.44
N VAL A 113 9.95 -13.36 0.56
CA VAL A 113 10.82 -12.27 0.07
C VAL A 113 10.71 -12.07 -1.45
N ASN A 114 10.35 -13.10 -2.22
CA ASN A 114 10.13 -12.98 -3.65
C ASN A 114 8.80 -12.27 -3.96
N ASN A 115 7.78 -12.47 -3.11
CA ASN A 115 6.54 -11.68 -3.18
C ASN A 115 6.83 -10.21 -2.85
N TYR A 116 7.62 -9.95 -1.80
CA TYR A 116 8.06 -8.59 -1.47
C TYR A 116 8.73 -7.90 -2.67
N LYS A 117 9.75 -8.53 -3.27
CA LYS A 117 10.48 -7.97 -4.43
C LYS A 117 9.53 -7.67 -5.60
N LEU A 118 8.67 -8.63 -5.94
CA LEU A 118 7.73 -8.49 -7.05
C LEU A 118 6.72 -7.35 -6.81
N LEU A 119 6.12 -7.30 -5.62
CA LEU A 119 5.11 -6.29 -5.28
C LEU A 119 5.69 -4.87 -5.27
N ILE A 120 6.87 -4.68 -4.67
CA ILE A 120 7.49 -3.35 -4.63
C ILE A 120 8.02 -2.89 -6.00
N SER A 121 8.26 -3.79 -6.95
CA SER A 121 8.63 -3.41 -8.31
C SER A 121 7.41 -3.19 -9.21
N ALA A 122 6.31 -3.90 -8.96
CA ALA A 122 5.09 -3.83 -9.78
C ALA A 122 4.16 -2.69 -9.37
N ILE A 123 4.07 -2.38 -8.07
CA ILE A 123 3.21 -1.33 -7.53
C ILE A 123 4.07 -0.07 -7.36
N VAL A 124 4.17 0.73 -8.41
CA VAL A 124 4.98 1.95 -8.50
C VAL A 124 4.29 3.00 -9.38
N PRO A 125 4.53 4.30 -9.19
CA PRO A 125 5.26 4.91 -8.07
C PRO A 125 4.47 4.84 -6.75
N ARG A 126 5.16 4.59 -5.62
CA ARG A 126 4.52 4.64 -4.29
C ARG A 126 4.83 5.95 -3.59
N PRO A 127 3.83 6.65 -3.03
CA PRO A 127 4.11 7.78 -2.16
C PRO A 127 4.74 7.28 -0.85
N ILE A 128 5.40 8.19 -0.13
CA ILE A 128 6.14 7.88 1.08
C ILE A 128 5.57 8.72 2.22
N ALA A 129 5.08 8.05 3.27
CA ALA A 129 4.80 8.71 4.53
C ALA A 129 6.11 8.91 5.28
N PHE A 130 6.54 10.15 5.48
CA PHE A 130 7.69 10.45 6.32
C PHE A 130 7.22 10.85 7.72
N VAL A 131 7.27 9.88 8.63
CA VAL A 131 6.49 9.90 9.87
C VAL A 131 7.36 10.31 11.04
N SER A 132 6.94 11.36 11.75
CA SER A 132 7.50 11.76 13.04
C SER A 132 6.61 11.28 14.17
N THR A 133 7.23 10.77 15.23
CA THR A 133 6.55 10.32 16.47
C THR A 133 7.38 10.68 17.70
N VAL A 134 6.73 10.64 18.86
CA VAL A 134 7.32 10.88 20.18
C VAL A 134 7.09 9.65 21.05
N SER A 135 8.06 9.30 21.91
CA SER A 135 7.88 8.24 22.89
C SER A 135 6.86 8.64 23.97
N PRO A 136 6.22 7.68 24.67
CA PRO A 136 5.21 8.00 25.68
C PRO A 136 5.71 8.90 26.82
N ASP A 137 6.99 8.77 27.18
CA ASP A 137 7.64 9.59 28.20
C ASP A 137 8.06 10.98 27.70
N GLY A 138 7.88 11.26 26.40
CA GLY A 138 8.26 12.51 25.75
C GLY A 138 9.76 12.73 25.57
N LYS A 139 10.61 11.76 25.94
CA LYS A 139 12.07 11.96 25.96
C LYS A 139 12.76 11.71 24.63
N THR A 140 12.16 10.90 23.77
CA THR A 140 12.76 10.48 22.49
C THR A 140 11.80 10.77 21.36
N THR A 141 12.37 11.18 20.23
CA THR A 141 11.64 11.48 18.98
C THR A 141 12.18 10.57 17.89
N ASN A 142 11.29 10.10 17.02
CA ASN A 142 11.67 9.30 15.86
C ASN A 142 11.17 9.92 14.57
N LEU A 143 11.90 9.68 13.49
CA LEU A 143 11.55 10.12 12.14
C LEU A 143 11.91 9.00 11.18
N ALA A 144 10.95 8.49 10.39
CA ALA A 144 11.22 7.36 9.48
C ALA A 144 10.29 7.34 8.25
N PRO A 145 10.74 6.81 7.10
CA PRO A 145 9.96 6.76 5.86
C PRO A 145 9.26 5.41 5.67
N PHE A 146 7.99 5.45 5.23
CA PHE A 146 7.17 4.27 4.96
C PHE A 146 6.48 4.39 3.60
N SER A 147 6.84 3.53 2.65
CA SER A 147 6.26 3.56 1.29
C SER A 147 5.00 2.72 1.10
N TYR A 148 4.48 2.09 2.17
CA TYR A 148 3.17 1.45 2.15
C TYR A 148 2.13 2.46 2.62
N PHE A 149 2.03 3.57 1.88
CA PHE A 149 1.25 4.75 2.24
C PHE A 149 0.21 5.08 1.16
N GLN A 150 -1.00 5.46 1.57
CA GLN A 150 -2.04 5.97 0.67
C GLN A 150 -3.12 6.77 1.40
N VAL A 151 -3.93 7.51 0.64
CA VAL A 151 -5.19 8.13 1.12
C VAL A 151 -6.31 7.09 1.06
N ILE A 152 -7.19 7.06 2.07
CA ILE A 152 -8.36 6.19 2.15
C ILE A 152 -9.65 6.97 1.91
N SER A 153 -9.82 8.09 2.62
CA SER A 153 -11.03 8.92 2.58
C SER A 153 -10.64 10.40 2.67
N HIS A 154 -11.51 11.28 2.16
CA HIS A 154 -11.41 12.73 2.29
C HIS A 154 -12.40 13.31 3.31
N ASP A 155 -13.39 12.53 3.75
CA ASP A 155 -14.34 12.90 4.81
C ASP A 155 -14.71 11.65 5.66
N PRO A 156 -14.10 11.46 6.85
CA PRO A 156 -12.97 12.23 7.38
C PRO A 156 -11.68 11.99 6.56
N PRO A 157 -10.66 12.86 6.66
CA PRO A 157 -9.38 12.64 5.97
C PRO A 157 -8.62 11.46 6.59
N LEU A 158 -8.61 10.31 5.92
CA LEU A 158 -8.00 9.07 6.41
C LEU A 158 -6.83 8.64 5.55
N PHE A 159 -5.77 8.18 6.20
CA PHE A 159 -4.53 7.73 5.57
C PHE A 159 -4.14 6.36 6.11
N VAL A 160 -3.58 5.50 5.24
CA VAL A 160 -3.06 4.18 5.63
C VAL A 160 -1.54 4.19 5.66
N ILE A 161 -0.94 3.58 6.68
CA ILE A 161 0.50 3.31 6.76
C ILE A 161 0.70 1.82 7.10
N GLY A 162 1.36 1.10 6.20
CA GLY A 162 1.73 -0.30 6.37
C GLY A 162 3.13 -0.48 6.95
N PHE A 163 3.25 -1.33 7.97
CA PHE A 163 4.50 -1.72 8.60
C PHE A 163 4.78 -3.20 8.31
N ALA A 164 5.97 -3.51 7.81
CA ALA A 164 6.46 -4.89 7.68
C ALA A 164 7.03 -5.43 9.00
N SER A 165 6.31 -5.20 10.09
CA SER A 165 6.60 -5.62 11.47
C SER A 165 5.29 -5.75 12.23
N SER A 166 5.28 -6.52 13.31
CA SER A 166 4.15 -6.58 14.26
C SER A 166 4.41 -5.73 15.51
N LEU A 167 3.39 -5.59 16.37
CA LEU A 167 3.50 -4.95 17.68
C LEU A 167 4.12 -5.87 18.75
N ALA A 168 4.35 -7.14 18.44
CA ALA A 168 4.80 -8.15 19.40
C ALA A 168 6.25 -7.90 19.87
N GLY A 169 6.38 -7.17 20.98
CA GLY A 169 7.61 -6.88 21.73
C GLY A 169 8.27 -5.56 21.33
N ALA A 170 8.51 -4.67 22.31
CA ALA A 170 9.17 -3.38 22.11
C ALA A 170 10.56 -3.48 21.43
N ALA A 171 11.22 -4.64 21.53
CA ALA A 171 12.49 -4.94 20.86
C ALA A 171 12.35 -5.37 19.39
N ALA A 172 11.13 -5.62 18.88
CA ALA A 172 10.87 -6.15 17.55
C ALA A 172 10.00 -5.23 16.66
N ALA A 173 9.18 -4.37 17.26
CA ALA A 173 8.44 -3.34 16.52
C ALA A 173 9.35 -2.18 16.11
N LYS A 174 9.11 -1.56 14.94
CA LYS A 174 9.72 -0.27 14.60
C LYS A 174 9.32 0.76 15.65
N HIS A 175 10.25 1.63 16.09
CA HIS A 175 9.98 2.64 17.12
C HIS A 175 8.76 3.51 16.77
N THR A 176 8.62 3.90 15.50
CA THR A 176 7.44 4.64 15.01
C THR A 176 6.12 3.91 15.26
N LEU A 177 6.06 2.60 15.01
CA LEU A 177 4.84 1.81 15.20
C LEU A 177 4.48 1.73 16.70
N HIS A 178 5.47 1.52 17.56
CA HIS A 178 5.30 1.47 19.00
C HIS A 178 4.81 2.81 19.55
N ASN A 179 5.52 3.89 19.22
CA ASN A 179 5.16 5.25 19.63
C ASN A 179 3.75 5.61 19.17
N LEU A 180 3.39 5.30 17.92
CA LEU A 180 2.06 5.60 17.38
C LEU A 180 0.96 4.79 18.07
N ALA A 181 1.21 3.52 18.39
CA ALA A 181 0.25 2.68 19.12
C ALA A 181 -0.02 3.18 20.55
N GLU A 182 1.01 3.70 21.23
CA GLU A 182 0.89 4.16 22.62
C GLU A 182 0.46 5.63 22.75
N THR A 183 1.02 6.51 21.92
CA THR A 183 0.75 7.96 21.99
C THR A 183 -0.42 8.40 21.14
N ARG A 184 -0.81 7.58 20.15
CA ARG A 184 -1.89 7.86 19.19
C ARG A 184 -1.68 9.11 18.34
N GLU A 185 -0.47 9.63 18.27
CA GLU A 185 -0.15 10.89 17.58
C GLU A 185 1.05 10.71 16.65
N CYS A 186 0.99 11.34 15.48
CA CYS A 186 2.12 11.46 14.56
C CYS A 186 2.02 12.73 13.72
N THR A 187 3.09 13.07 13.03
CA THR A 187 2.99 13.85 11.79
C THR A 187 3.40 13.01 10.60
N VAL A 188 2.76 13.24 9.45
CA VAL A 188 3.13 12.64 8.17
C VAL A 188 3.56 13.75 7.23
N ASN A 189 4.78 13.65 6.69
CA ASN A 189 5.39 14.66 5.84
C ASN A 189 5.61 14.08 4.45
N ILE A 190 5.40 14.88 3.40
CA ILE A 190 5.73 14.47 2.02
C ILE A 190 7.18 14.83 1.73
N ILE A 191 7.94 13.82 1.28
CA ILE A 191 9.34 14.00 0.90
C ILE A 191 9.41 14.74 -0.44
N SER A 192 10.12 15.86 -0.46
CA SER A 192 10.42 16.63 -1.67
C SER A 192 11.87 16.41 -2.11
N GLU A 193 12.15 16.67 -3.39
CA GLU A 193 13.47 16.49 -4.00
C GLU A 193 14.62 17.09 -3.17
N HIS A 194 14.44 18.28 -2.59
CA HIS A 194 15.52 19.03 -1.91
C HIS A 194 16.01 18.40 -0.60
N PHE A 195 15.35 17.36 -0.09
CA PHE A 195 15.77 16.68 1.14
C PHE A 195 15.68 15.15 1.05
N ALA A 196 15.71 14.60 -0.16
CA ALA A 196 15.56 13.17 -0.40
C ALA A 196 16.66 12.33 0.29
N GLU A 197 17.91 12.77 0.24
CA GLU A 197 19.05 12.09 0.86
C GLU A 197 18.93 12.09 2.39
N ALA A 198 18.56 13.23 2.97
CA ALA A 198 18.33 13.39 4.40
C ALA A 198 17.16 12.52 4.89
N ALA A 199 16.06 12.47 4.13
CA ALA A 199 14.96 11.57 4.44
C ALA A 199 15.38 10.09 4.32
N ASN A 200 16.15 9.73 3.29
CA ASN A 200 16.63 8.36 3.12
C ASN A 200 17.58 7.93 4.25
N SER A 201 18.41 8.82 4.80
CA SER A 201 19.33 8.50 5.90
C SER A 201 18.61 8.02 7.17
N THR A 202 17.38 8.48 7.40
CA THR A 202 16.53 8.03 8.52
C THR A 202 16.06 6.57 8.40
N SER A 203 16.27 5.92 7.24
CA SER A 203 16.03 4.47 7.10
C SER A 203 17.06 3.60 7.82
N VAL A 204 18.05 4.22 8.49
CA VAL A 204 19.03 3.53 9.33
C VAL A 204 18.34 2.73 10.43
N ASN A 205 18.91 1.58 10.81
CA ASN A 205 18.46 0.83 11.98
C ASN A 205 19.04 1.47 13.25
N ALA A 206 18.56 2.67 13.60
CA ALA A 206 18.96 3.37 14.80
C ALA A 206 18.57 2.55 16.06
N PRO A 207 19.43 2.48 17.08
CA PRO A 207 19.06 1.89 18.37
C PRO A 207 18.03 2.77 19.09
N TYR A 208 17.28 2.19 20.03
CA TYR A 208 16.35 2.96 20.86
C TYR A 208 17.07 4.13 21.56
N GLY A 209 16.43 5.29 21.58
CA GLY A 209 16.99 6.53 22.14
C GLY A 209 17.88 7.33 21.19
N ALA A 210 18.35 6.76 20.08
CA ALA A 210 19.03 7.53 19.03
C ALA A 210 18.00 8.07 18.05
N SER A 211 17.85 9.40 18.02
CA SER A 211 16.88 10.07 17.15
C SER A 211 17.38 10.23 15.72
N GLU A 212 16.56 9.85 14.74
CA GLU A 212 16.86 10.01 13.31
C GLU A 212 16.88 11.49 12.87
N TRP A 213 16.35 12.41 13.68
CA TRP A 213 16.48 13.85 13.45
C TRP A 213 17.96 14.28 13.35
N ALA A 214 18.81 13.76 14.24
CA ALA A 214 20.24 14.06 14.21
C ALA A 214 20.95 13.41 13.00
N VAL A 215 20.49 12.22 12.58
CA VAL A 215 21.06 11.49 11.43
C VAL A 215 20.73 12.17 10.10
N SER A 216 19.54 12.76 10.00
CA SER A 216 19.09 13.45 8.79
C SER A 216 19.57 14.89 8.71
N GLY A 217 19.79 15.55 9.84
CA GLY A 217 20.07 16.99 9.89
C GLY A 217 18.86 17.85 9.54
N LEU A 218 17.66 17.25 9.46
CA LEU A 218 16.41 17.97 9.24
C LEU A 218 15.94 18.68 10.51
N THR A 219 15.17 19.75 10.32
CA THR A 219 14.76 20.61 11.43
C THR A 219 13.36 20.23 11.92
N PRO A 220 13.18 19.82 13.19
CA PRO A 220 11.87 19.62 13.77
C PRO A 220 11.17 20.97 13.99
N ALA A 221 9.94 21.11 13.49
CA ALA A 221 9.06 22.23 13.78
C ALA A 221 7.97 21.79 14.78
N TYR A 222 8.01 22.36 15.99
CA TYR A 222 7.10 22.04 17.11
C TYR A 222 5.91 23.00 17.20
N ASP A 223 5.43 23.49 16.06
CA ASP A 223 4.29 24.42 15.94
C ASP A 223 2.97 23.70 15.61
N CYS A 224 2.96 22.37 15.65
CA CYS A 224 1.76 21.55 15.54
C CYS A 224 0.72 21.93 16.61
N GLN A 225 -0.56 21.92 16.23
CA GLN A 225 -1.65 22.47 17.05
C GLN A 225 -2.52 21.41 17.71
N THR A 226 -2.49 20.17 17.21
CA THR A 226 -3.40 19.08 17.59
C THR A 226 -2.66 17.81 18.01
N VAL A 227 -1.34 17.75 17.81
CA VAL A 227 -0.45 16.62 18.14
C VAL A 227 0.90 17.12 18.69
N LYS A 228 1.58 16.29 19.48
CA LYS A 228 2.91 16.59 20.05
C LYS A 228 4.10 16.37 19.10
N PRO A 229 4.12 15.36 18.22
CA PRO A 229 5.27 15.14 17.33
C PRO A 229 5.49 16.34 16.41
N ALA A 230 6.76 16.71 16.19
CA ALA A 230 7.10 17.77 15.25
C ALA A 230 6.81 17.37 13.80
N ARG A 231 6.44 18.35 12.97
CA ARG A 231 6.52 18.24 11.50
C ARG A 231 7.96 18.54 11.04
N VAL A 232 8.28 18.14 9.82
CA VAL A 232 9.58 18.46 9.19
C VAL A 232 9.49 19.89 8.64
N LYS A 233 10.36 20.80 9.11
CA LYS A 233 10.32 22.20 8.71
C LYS A 233 10.54 22.39 7.20
N GLU A 234 11.38 21.54 6.62
CA GLU A 234 11.73 21.53 5.20
C GLU A 234 10.61 20.98 4.30
N ALA A 235 9.62 20.29 4.87
CA ALA A 235 8.53 19.70 4.11
C ALA A 235 7.58 20.78 3.58
N ILE A 236 7.10 20.58 2.35
CA ILE A 236 6.16 21.48 1.68
C ILE A 236 4.72 21.16 2.08
N PHE A 237 4.44 19.88 2.35
CA PHE A 237 3.15 19.42 2.85
C PHE A 237 3.33 18.49 4.04
N SER A 238 2.62 18.77 5.13
CA SER A 238 2.59 17.96 6.34
C SER A 238 1.18 17.79 6.88
N ILE A 239 0.94 16.66 7.52
CA ILE A 239 -0.34 16.29 8.14
C ILE A 239 -0.07 16.05 9.63
N GLU A 240 -0.85 16.69 10.50
CA GLU A 240 -0.99 16.28 11.89
C GLU A 240 -1.99 15.12 11.97
N GLY A 241 -1.57 13.99 12.52
CA GLY A 241 -2.31 12.73 12.45
C GLY A 241 -2.62 12.16 13.83
N LYS A 242 -3.87 11.75 14.02
CA LYS A 242 -4.27 10.93 15.18
C LYS A 242 -4.55 9.51 14.74
N LEU A 243 -4.11 8.55 15.56
CA LEU A 243 -4.37 7.15 15.32
C LEU A 243 -5.88 6.87 15.33
N GLU A 244 -6.40 6.32 14.24
CA GLU A 244 -7.78 5.86 14.14
C GLU A 244 -7.83 4.38 14.56
N SER A 245 -7.21 3.49 13.77
CA SER A 245 -7.20 2.05 14.02
C SER A 245 -5.86 1.37 13.72
N VAL A 246 -5.66 0.20 14.33
CA VAL A 246 -4.50 -0.68 14.11
C VAL A 246 -5.00 -2.10 13.86
N ARG A 247 -4.46 -2.74 12.82
CA ARG A 247 -4.76 -4.13 12.49
C ARG A 247 -3.47 -4.91 12.19
N GLU A 248 -3.24 -5.99 12.92
CA GLU A 248 -2.13 -6.90 12.66
C GLU A 248 -2.57 -8.08 11.76
N PHE A 249 -1.65 -8.57 10.94
CA PHE A 249 -1.88 -9.70 10.04
C PHE A 249 -0.99 -10.89 10.39
N GLU A 250 -1.58 -12.08 10.31
CA GLU A 250 -0.88 -13.33 10.50
C GLU A 250 -0.03 -13.72 9.28
N SER A 251 1.15 -14.24 9.57
CA SER A 251 2.06 -14.77 8.58
C SER A 251 1.56 -16.10 8.03
N ARG A 252 1.40 -16.20 6.71
CA ARG A 252 1.09 -17.46 6.04
C ARG A 252 2.27 -18.43 5.99
N SER A 253 3.50 -17.90 5.93
CA SER A 253 4.71 -18.75 5.94
C SER A 253 5.14 -19.17 7.34
N LYS A 254 4.61 -18.54 8.40
CA LYS A 254 4.90 -18.85 9.80
C LYS A 254 3.60 -18.75 10.62
N PRO A 255 2.70 -19.74 10.52
CA PRO A 255 1.42 -19.72 11.23
C PRO A 255 1.59 -19.46 12.73
N GLY A 256 0.66 -18.71 13.33
CA GLY A 256 0.73 -18.30 14.74
C GLY A 256 1.66 -17.11 15.02
N THR A 257 2.30 -16.53 14.00
CA THR A 257 3.08 -15.29 14.13
C THR A 257 2.45 -14.15 13.35
N LYS A 258 2.64 -12.91 13.82
CA LYS A 258 2.25 -11.69 13.12
C LYS A 258 3.49 -10.99 12.58
N ASN A 259 3.46 -10.55 11.33
CA ASN A 259 4.62 -9.96 10.64
C ASN A 259 4.30 -8.67 9.86
N ALA A 260 3.05 -8.23 9.88
CA ALA A 260 2.64 -6.99 9.27
C ALA A 260 1.55 -6.31 10.11
N THR A 261 1.59 -4.98 10.11
CA THR A 261 0.60 -4.13 10.77
C THR A 261 0.14 -3.05 9.82
N MET A 262 -1.17 -2.86 9.71
CA MET A 262 -1.80 -1.72 9.05
C MET A 262 -2.24 -0.74 10.11
N VAL A 263 -1.91 0.52 9.90
CA VAL A 263 -2.34 1.63 10.74
C VAL A 263 -3.16 2.59 9.89
N VAL A 264 -4.29 3.03 10.41
CA VAL A 264 -5.10 4.11 9.84
C VAL A 264 -4.95 5.34 10.72
N VAL A 265 -4.68 6.48 10.09
CA VAL A 265 -4.47 7.78 10.74
C VAL A 265 -5.49 8.76 10.19
N GLU A 266 -6.17 9.48 11.07
CA GLU A 266 -7.03 10.60 10.73
C GLU A 266 -6.23 11.91 10.73
N GLY A 267 -6.31 12.65 9.63
CA GLY A 267 -5.71 13.98 9.49
C GLY A 267 -6.53 15.03 10.24
N THR A 268 -5.89 15.73 11.17
CA THR A 268 -6.52 16.72 12.06
C THR A 268 -6.11 18.16 11.76
N ARG A 269 -4.95 18.35 11.10
CA ARG A 269 -4.49 19.63 10.56
C ARG A 269 -3.59 19.38 9.36
N PHE A 270 -3.66 20.25 8.35
CA PHE A 270 -2.74 20.26 7.22
C PHE A 270 -1.87 21.52 7.23
N TRP A 271 -0.61 21.36 6.88
CA TRP A 271 0.37 22.41 6.71
C TRP A 271 0.83 22.40 5.26
N VAL A 272 0.74 23.54 4.60
CA VAL A 272 1.18 23.71 3.21
C VAL A 272 2.02 24.96 3.12
N ARG A 273 3.13 24.89 2.39
CA ARG A 273 3.95 26.07 2.08
C ARG A 273 3.16 27.03 1.19
N GLU A 274 3.24 28.33 1.48
CA GLU A 274 2.38 29.35 0.87
C GLU A 274 2.55 29.46 -0.65
N ASP A 275 3.77 29.25 -1.16
CA ASP A 275 4.09 29.25 -2.60
C ASP A 275 3.59 27.99 -3.33
N ALA A 276 3.20 26.95 -2.60
CA ALA A 276 2.81 25.67 -3.17
C ALA A 276 1.28 25.51 -3.27
N ILE A 277 0.49 26.35 -2.61
CA ILE A 277 -0.97 26.19 -2.49
C ILE A 277 -1.70 27.29 -3.27
N ASN A 278 -2.80 26.93 -3.93
CA ASN A 278 -3.68 27.91 -4.57
C ASN A 278 -4.50 28.72 -3.55
N GLU A 279 -5.15 29.79 -4.02
CA GLU A 279 -5.95 30.71 -3.19
C GLU A 279 -7.08 30.00 -2.44
N ASP A 280 -7.74 29.02 -3.07
CA ASP A 280 -8.84 28.23 -2.50
C ASP A 280 -8.37 27.17 -1.48
N LYS A 281 -7.05 26.99 -1.32
CA LYS A 281 -6.43 26.00 -0.41
C LYS A 281 -6.85 24.55 -0.68
N ASN A 282 -7.04 24.19 -1.95
CA ASN A 282 -7.51 22.87 -2.35
C ASN A 282 -6.63 22.19 -3.42
N LEU A 283 -5.63 22.88 -3.97
CA LEU A 283 -4.71 22.34 -4.97
C LEU A 283 -3.26 22.75 -4.66
N ILE A 284 -2.36 21.76 -4.71
CA ILE A 284 -0.92 21.96 -4.52
C ILE A 284 -0.22 21.89 -5.87
N ASP A 285 0.64 22.87 -6.17
CA ASP A 285 1.48 22.87 -7.37
C ASP A 285 2.56 21.79 -7.30
N PRO A 286 2.53 20.76 -8.17
CA PRO A 286 3.56 19.71 -8.20
C PRO A 286 4.95 20.23 -8.57
N SER A 287 5.05 21.35 -9.30
CA SER A 287 6.33 22.00 -9.65
C SER A 287 7.05 22.55 -8.42
N VAL A 288 6.29 22.94 -7.40
CA VAL A 288 6.79 23.42 -6.12
C VAL A 288 6.98 22.24 -5.17
N LEU A 289 5.96 21.38 -5.03
CA LEU A 289 5.99 20.22 -4.12
C LEU A 289 7.14 19.25 -4.42
N ARG A 290 7.46 19.03 -5.71
CA ARG A 290 8.49 18.12 -6.22
C ARG A 290 8.56 16.81 -5.43
N PRO A 291 7.44 16.06 -5.32
CA PRO A 291 7.36 14.92 -4.43
C PRO A 291 8.26 13.77 -4.94
N ILE A 292 8.88 13.08 -4.00
CA ILE A 292 9.65 11.87 -4.25
C ILE A 292 8.79 10.64 -4.01
N SER A 293 8.83 9.73 -4.96
CA SER A 293 8.19 8.41 -4.86
C SER A 293 9.21 7.30 -4.67
N ARG A 294 8.76 6.19 -4.07
CA ARG A 294 9.55 4.95 -4.00
C ARG A 294 9.17 4.00 -5.12
N LEU A 295 10.17 3.46 -5.81
CA LEU A 295 10.00 2.47 -6.87
C LEU A 295 10.42 1.06 -6.37
N GLY A 296 10.85 0.19 -7.29
CA GLY A 296 11.43 -1.11 -6.96
C GLY A 296 12.80 -0.99 -6.32
N GLY A 297 13.07 -1.81 -5.30
CA GLY A 297 14.39 -1.88 -4.67
C GLY A 297 14.81 -0.59 -3.95
N ILE A 298 15.99 -0.08 -4.31
CA ILE A 298 16.56 1.16 -3.76
C ILE A 298 16.24 2.39 -4.64
N THR A 299 15.43 2.22 -5.68
CA THR A 299 15.16 3.29 -6.66
C THR A 299 14.07 4.23 -6.16
N TYR A 300 14.31 5.54 -6.33
CA TYR A 300 13.34 6.61 -6.13
C TYR A 300 12.96 7.24 -7.47
N GLY A 301 11.76 7.81 -7.56
CA GLY A 301 11.24 8.48 -8.75
C GLY A 301 10.89 9.94 -8.48
N ARG A 302 11.24 10.81 -9.42
CA ARG A 302 10.80 12.22 -9.45
C ARG A 302 9.44 12.33 -10.12
N THR A 303 8.63 13.29 -9.72
CA THR A 303 7.38 13.64 -10.40
C THR A 303 7.59 14.93 -11.20
N ILE A 304 7.92 14.79 -12.49
CA ILE A 304 8.30 15.92 -13.37
C ILE A 304 7.44 16.04 -14.62
N GLU A 305 6.56 15.08 -14.89
CA GLU A 305 5.71 15.07 -16.08
C GLU A 305 4.34 14.45 -15.75
N GLY A 306 3.29 14.96 -16.36
CA GLY A 306 1.95 14.37 -16.34
C GLY A 306 1.16 14.65 -17.61
N PHE A 307 0.00 14.01 -17.73
CA PHE A 307 -0.99 14.27 -18.76
C PHE A 307 -2.37 14.19 -18.12
N GLU A 308 -3.35 14.85 -18.71
CA GLU A 308 -4.69 14.93 -18.14
C GLU A 308 -5.67 14.06 -18.93
N LEU A 309 -6.51 13.33 -18.19
CA LEU A 309 -7.63 12.57 -18.73
C LEU A 309 -8.88 12.93 -17.92
N PRO A 310 -9.87 13.62 -18.51
CA PRO A 310 -11.12 13.88 -17.82
C PRO A 310 -11.85 12.56 -17.55
N ARG A 311 -12.55 12.48 -16.41
CA ARG A 311 -13.41 11.34 -16.11
C ARG A 311 -14.58 11.33 -17.11
N PRO A 312 -14.76 10.28 -17.92
CA PRO A 312 -15.87 10.21 -18.87
C PRO A 312 -17.20 10.05 -18.14
N ASP A 313 -18.22 10.74 -18.65
CA ASP A 313 -19.61 10.61 -18.22
C ASP A 313 -20.36 9.61 -19.10
N PHE A 314 -21.11 8.71 -18.46
CA PHE A 314 -21.82 7.63 -19.15
C PHE A 314 -22.92 8.14 -20.08
N ASN A 315 -23.62 9.21 -19.72
CA ASN A 315 -24.73 9.71 -20.54
C ASN A 315 -24.24 10.70 -21.59
N LYS A 316 -23.37 11.63 -21.20
CA LYS A 316 -22.88 12.71 -22.05
C LYS A 316 -21.79 12.23 -23.02
N ASP A 317 -20.72 11.64 -22.50
CA ASP A 317 -19.53 11.35 -23.32
C ASP A 317 -19.66 10.01 -24.05
N LEU A 318 -20.28 9.02 -23.40
CA LEU A 318 -20.57 7.73 -24.02
C LEU A 318 -21.86 7.74 -24.85
N GLY A 319 -22.84 8.58 -24.54
CA GLY A 319 -24.15 8.61 -25.22
C GLY A 319 -25.22 7.70 -24.59
N GLY A 320 -25.01 7.28 -23.34
CA GLY A 320 -25.99 6.53 -22.55
C GLY A 320 -26.12 5.05 -22.95
N PRO A 321 -27.21 4.39 -22.51
CA PRO A 321 -27.38 2.94 -22.66
C PRO A 321 -27.36 2.43 -24.11
N GLU A 322 -27.91 3.18 -25.07
CA GLU A 322 -27.96 2.77 -26.48
C GLU A 322 -26.57 2.73 -27.12
N ALA A 323 -25.76 3.76 -26.87
CA ALA A 323 -24.39 3.81 -27.37
C ALA A 323 -23.50 2.75 -26.71
N TYR A 324 -23.72 2.48 -25.42
CA TYR A 324 -23.08 1.36 -24.72
C TYR A 324 -23.41 0.01 -25.38
N GLN A 325 -24.67 -0.25 -25.71
CA GLN A 325 -25.07 -1.52 -26.38
C GLN A 325 -24.39 -1.71 -27.73
N LYS A 326 -24.15 -0.62 -28.48
CA LYS A 326 -23.39 -0.67 -29.74
C LYS A 326 -21.93 -1.08 -29.50
N LEU A 327 -21.25 -0.47 -28.53
CA LEU A 327 -19.87 -0.84 -28.19
C LEU A 327 -19.76 -2.31 -27.72
N GLU A 328 -20.73 -2.79 -26.95
CA GLU A 328 -20.78 -4.19 -26.53
C GLU A 328 -20.95 -5.14 -27.71
N ALA A 329 -21.81 -4.80 -28.68
CA ALA A 329 -21.98 -5.59 -29.90
C ALA A 329 -20.71 -5.60 -30.78
N GLU A 330 -20.07 -4.44 -30.95
CA GLU A 330 -18.81 -4.31 -31.68
C GLU A 330 -17.67 -5.11 -31.03
N ARG A 331 -17.62 -5.12 -29.70
CA ARG A 331 -16.63 -5.91 -28.94
C ARG A 331 -16.82 -7.41 -29.17
N LYS A 332 -18.05 -7.91 -29.08
CA LYS A 332 -18.36 -9.34 -29.31
C LYS A 332 -17.96 -9.77 -30.72
N GLY A 333 -18.26 -8.96 -31.74
CA GLY A 333 -17.84 -9.24 -33.11
C GLY A 333 -16.33 -9.36 -33.29
N LYS A 334 -15.53 -8.58 -32.53
CA LYS A 334 -14.06 -8.71 -32.54
C LYS A 334 -13.58 -9.99 -31.87
N ASP A 335 -14.19 -10.39 -30.75
CA ASP A 335 -13.82 -11.62 -30.05
C ASP A 335 -14.12 -12.86 -30.90
N ASP A 336 -15.28 -12.91 -31.56
CA ASP A 336 -15.67 -14.01 -32.45
C ASP A 336 -14.72 -14.15 -33.66
N SER A 337 -14.31 -13.02 -34.27
CA SER A 337 -13.34 -13.02 -35.37
C SER A 337 -11.92 -13.49 -34.99
N ASN A 338 -11.56 -13.41 -33.71
CA ASN A 338 -10.28 -13.90 -33.19
C ASN A 338 -10.30 -15.40 -32.86
N VAL A 339 -11.48 -16.02 -32.78
CA VAL A 339 -11.64 -17.47 -32.55
C VAL A 339 -11.55 -18.23 -33.88
N ASP A 340 -12.09 -17.68 -34.97
CA ASP A 340 -12.11 -18.31 -36.31
C ASP A 340 -10.75 -18.30 -37.05
N GLY A 341 -9.74 -17.57 -36.53
CA GLY A 341 -8.37 -17.55 -37.04
C GLY A 341 -7.45 -18.67 -36.51
N LYS A 342 -7.99 -19.64 -35.77
CA LYS A 342 -7.28 -20.84 -35.29
C LYS A 342 -7.98 -22.11 -35.81
N ILE A 343 -7.78 -22.41 -37.10
CA ILE A 343 -7.89 -23.77 -37.64
C ILE A 343 -6.58 -24.10 -38.34
#